data_AF-A0A2I0KG09-F1
#
_entry.id   AF-A0A2I0KG09-F1
#
_cell.length_a   1.000
_cell.length_b   1.000
_cell.length_c   1.000
_cell.angle_alpha   90.00
_cell.angle_beta   90.00
_cell.angle_gamma   90.00
#
_symmetry.space_group_name_H-M   'P 1'
#
loop_
_entity.id
_entity.type
_entity.pdbx_description
1 polymer ?
#
loop_
_entity_poly.entity_id
_entity_poly.type
_entity_poly.pdbx_seq_one_letter_code
_entity_poly.pdbx_strand_id
1 'polypeptide(L)'
;MAGYSEQKLLAVNGGDGDYSYSRNSLYQRQAINVVKDKINEGIMEKFDVQKLSSSSNTIRIADMGCATGPNTFMAMQNLVDVLKQKYKSQLSPTDDNPQCMEPEFQVFFNDCASNDFNTLFTSLPHEKPYFAAGVPGSFHGQLFPESSLHLAYSSIALHWLSEVPKELADPSSKAWNRGRVHYTSAPSEVVEAYRAQFTEDLGRFLDARAKELVSGGMVVVIMPGIPEGMPHHRLPAGIMADLMASSFLDMVKD
;
A
#
# COMPACT_ATOMS: atom_id res chain seq x y z
N MET A 1 -11.17 -24.11 7.65
CA MET A 1 -9.83 -24.25 7.01
C MET A 1 -9.81 -23.63 5.60
N ALA A 2 -10.49 -22.48 5.41
CA ALA A 2 -10.65 -21.82 4.11
C ALA A 2 -9.78 -20.55 3.93
N GLY A 3 -9.06 -20.10 4.97
CA GLY A 3 -8.32 -18.83 4.93
C GLY A 3 -6.94 -18.87 4.25
N TYR A 4 -6.38 -20.06 3.97
CA TYR A 4 -5.05 -20.17 3.35
C TYR A 4 -5.06 -20.16 1.81
N SER A 5 -6.19 -20.51 1.17
CA SER A 5 -6.24 -20.59 -0.30
C SER A 5 -6.41 -19.24 -0.98
N GLU A 6 -7.13 -18.29 -0.36
CA GLU A 6 -7.38 -16.97 -0.95
C GLU A 6 -6.17 -16.04 -0.91
N GLN A 7 -5.34 -16.13 0.14
CA GLN A 7 -4.08 -15.36 0.22
C GLN A 7 -3.09 -15.71 -0.91
N LYS A 8 -3.26 -16.86 -1.59
CA LYS A 8 -2.39 -17.27 -2.70
C LYS A 8 -2.67 -16.52 -4.00
N LEU A 9 -3.79 -15.79 -4.10
CA LEU A 9 -4.27 -15.16 -5.34
C LEU A 9 -4.21 -13.62 -5.34
N LEU A 10 -3.72 -12.99 -4.27
CA LEU A 10 -3.72 -11.52 -4.11
C LEU A 10 -2.39 -10.85 -4.47
N ALA A 11 -1.31 -11.61 -4.68
CA ALA A 11 -0.02 -11.06 -5.07
C ALA A 11 0.00 -10.67 -6.55
N VAL A 12 0.78 -9.64 -6.88
CA VAL A 12 1.00 -9.24 -8.28
C VAL A 12 1.78 -10.30 -9.05
N ASN A 13 1.76 -10.23 -10.39
CA ASN A 13 2.57 -11.12 -11.21
C ASN A 13 4.08 -10.84 -11.02
N GLY A 14 4.80 -11.81 -10.44
CA GLY A 14 6.22 -11.71 -10.13
C GLY A 14 7.14 -11.80 -11.35
N GLY A 15 8.45 -11.80 -11.08
CA GLY A 15 9.50 -11.84 -12.11
C GLY A 15 9.74 -10.53 -12.86
N ASP A 16 10.49 -10.67 -13.97
CA ASP A 16 10.98 -9.58 -14.83
C ASP A 16 10.58 -9.75 -16.32
N GLY A 17 9.78 -10.78 -16.63
CA GLY A 17 9.27 -11.05 -17.97
C GLY A 17 8.26 -10.00 -18.48
N ASP A 18 7.85 -10.10 -19.75
CA ASP A 18 6.98 -9.10 -20.40
C ASP A 18 5.63 -8.88 -19.72
N TYR A 19 5.12 -9.89 -19.00
CA TYR A 19 3.83 -9.83 -18.28
C TYR A 19 3.99 -9.55 -16.78
N SER A 20 5.21 -9.33 -16.30
CA SER A 20 5.48 -9.04 -14.89
C SER A 20 4.91 -7.69 -14.47
N TYR A 21 4.58 -7.55 -13.18
CA TYR A 21 4.15 -6.27 -12.62
C TYR A 21 5.23 -5.19 -12.74
N SER A 22 6.51 -5.56 -12.58
CA SER A 22 7.64 -4.63 -12.65
C SER A 22 7.71 -3.89 -14.00
N ARG A 23 7.26 -4.54 -15.08
CA ARG A 23 7.19 -3.96 -16.44
C ARG A 23 5.83 -3.38 -16.83
N ASN A 24 4.77 -3.65 -16.07
CA ASN A 24 3.40 -3.23 -16.37
C ASN A 24 2.77 -2.34 -15.29
N SER A 25 3.60 -1.67 -14.47
CA SER A 25 3.16 -0.86 -13.32
C SER A 25 3.34 0.65 -13.52
N LEU A 26 3.30 1.13 -14.78
CA LEU A 26 3.50 2.55 -15.11
C LEU A 26 2.42 3.45 -14.51
N TYR A 27 1.16 3.00 -14.49
CA TYR A 27 0.05 3.78 -13.94
C TYR A 27 0.25 4.06 -12.43
N GLN A 28 0.64 3.03 -11.67
CA GLN A 28 0.93 3.14 -10.24
C GLN A 28 2.12 4.06 -10.01
N ARG A 29 3.15 3.99 -10.85
CA ARG A 29 4.30 4.90 -10.81
C ARG A 29 3.88 6.36 -11.02
N GLN A 30 3.01 6.61 -12.00
CA GLN A 30 2.49 7.96 -12.25
C GLN A 30 1.68 8.48 -11.06
N ALA A 31 0.86 7.63 -10.44
CA ALA A 31 0.10 8.01 -9.25
C ALA A 31 1.03 8.48 -8.11
N ILE A 32 2.11 7.72 -7.83
CA ILE A 32 3.13 8.10 -6.83
C ILE A 32 3.77 9.45 -7.18
N ASN A 33 4.15 9.65 -8.45
CA ASN A 33 4.82 10.87 -8.90
C ASN A 33 3.93 12.11 -8.79
N VAL A 34 2.64 11.99 -9.11
CA VAL A 34 1.68 13.12 -9.09
C VAL A 34 1.48 13.68 -7.67
N VAL A 35 1.52 12.83 -6.65
CA VAL A 35 1.29 13.24 -5.26
C VAL A 35 2.57 13.41 -4.45
N LYS A 36 3.74 13.14 -5.05
CA LYS A 36 5.05 13.20 -4.39
C LYS A 36 5.25 14.51 -3.63
N ASP A 37 5.02 15.64 -4.28
CA ASP A 37 5.27 16.95 -3.66
C ASP A 37 4.33 17.21 -2.48
N LYS A 38 3.07 16.76 -2.55
CA LYS A 38 2.12 16.86 -1.44
C LYS A 38 2.54 16.01 -0.23
N ILE A 39 3.07 14.81 -0.49
CA ILE A 39 3.62 13.96 0.57
C ILE A 39 4.82 14.64 1.22
N ASN A 40 5.72 15.20 0.41
CA ASN A 40 6.89 15.92 0.90
C ASN A 40 6.49 17.12 1.76
N GLU A 41 5.53 17.93 1.32
CA GLU A 41 4.97 19.05 2.09
C GLU A 41 4.39 18.57 3.43
N GLY A 42 3.59 17.51 3.42
CA GLY A 42 3.02 16.93 4.64
C GLY A 42 4.08 16.47 5.65
N ILE A 43 5.14 15.81 5.18
CA ILE A 43 6.27 15.40 6.01
C ILE A 43 7.02 16.63 6.55
N MET A 44 7.30 17.60 5.68
CA MET A 44 8.01 18.82 6.06
C MET A 44 7.23 19.66 7.08
N GLU A 45 5.90 19.64 7.05
CA GLU A 45 5.06 20.39 7.98
C GLU A 45 4.84 19.65 9.30
N LYS A 46 4.55 18.33 9.25
CA LYS A 46 3.99 17.61 10.40
C LYS A 46 4.93 16.60 11.07
N PHE A 47 5.98 16.15 10.40
CA PHE A 47 6.79 15.02 10.89
C PHE A 47 8.05 15.50 11.62
N ASP A 48 8.19 15.16 12.90
CA ASP A 48 9.31 15.60 13.73
C ASP A 48 10.44 14.56 13.76
N VAL A 49 11.30 14.56 12.74
CA VAL A 49 12.34 13.54 12.56
C VAL A 49 13.35 13.57 13.71
N GLN A 50 13.79 14.76 14.14
CA GLN A 50 14.78 14.91 15.21
C GLN A 50 14.27 14.33 16.54
N LYS A 51 13.02 14.64 16.91
CA LYS A 51 12.43 14.07 18.13
C LYS A 51 12.27 12.56 18.02
N LEU A 52 11.82 12.07 16.87
CA LEU A 52 11.58 10.64 16.65
C LEU A 52 12.87 9.82 16.63
N SER A 53 13.97 10.35 16.08
CA SER A 53 15.27 9.67 16.07
C SER A 53 16.00 9.71 17.41
N SER A 54 15.60 10.58 18.35
CA SER A 54 16.30 10.76 19.63
C SER A 54 16.41 9.49 20.50
N SER A 55 15.50 8.53 20.31
CA SER A 55 15.43 7.32 21.15
C SER A 55 16.36 6.19 20.68
N SER A 56 16.57 6.02 19.38
CA SER A 56 17.35 4.89 18.83
C SER A 56 18.24 5.25 17.64
N ASN A 57 18.34 6.54 17.27
CA ASN A 57 19.02 7.03 16.06
C ASN A 57 18.58 6.34 14.75
N THR A 58 17.44 5.66 14.73
CA THR A 58 16.94 4.92 13.55
C THR A 58 15.50 5.30 13.27
N ILE A 59 15.23 5.74 12.04
CA ILE A 59 13.87 5.94 11.54
C ILE A 59 13.44 4.70 10.76
N ARG A 60 12.36 4.08 11.22
CA ARG A 60 11.77 2.85 10.67
C ARG A 60 10.55 3.17 9.82
N ILE A 61 10.61 2.78 8.56
CA ILE A 61 9.60 3.02 7.53
C ILE A 61 9.08 1.68 7.04
N ALA A 62 7.78 1.54 6.82
CA ALA A 62 7.21 0.34 6.21
C ALA A 62 6.42 0.70 4.95
N ASP A 63 6.71 0.04 3.83
CA ASP A 63 5.88 0.04 2.62
C ASP A 63 4.91 -1.15 2.67
N MET A 64 3.63 -0.86 2.83
CA MET A 64 2.54 -1.82 3.02
C MET A 64 1.86 -2.10 1.66
N GLY A 65 2.20 -3.24 1.08
CA GLY A 65 1.84 -3.61 -0.30
C GLY A 65 2.92 -3.21 -1.30
N CYS A 66 4.16 -3.62 -1.05
CA CYS A 66 5.33 -3.20 -1.84
C CYS A 66 5.42 -3.85 -3.24
N ALA A 67 4.66 -4.93 -3.48
CA ALA A 67 4.77 -5.75 -4.67
C ALA A 67 6.22 -6.23 -4.89
N THR A 68 6.68 -6.25 -6.15
CA THR A 68 7.99 -6.78 -6.56
C THR A 68 8.97 -5.70 -7.04
N GLY A 69 8.61 -4.43 -6.92
CA GLY A 69 9.36 -3.31 -7.50
C GLY A 69 9.05 -3.04 -8.99
N PRO A 70 9.62 -1.97 -9.58
CA PRO A 70 10.57 -1.03 -8.97
C PRO A 70 9.90 0.15 -8.23
N ASN A 71 8.57 0.26 -8.29
CA ASN A 71 7.85 1.43 -7.77
C ASN A 71 8.08 1.66 -6.27
N THR A 72 8.11 0.58 -5.47
CA THR A 72 8.43 0.63 -4.04
C THR A 72 9.79 1.29 -3.76
N PHE A 73 10.83 0.94 -4.52
CA PHE A 73 12.16 1.52 -4.31
C PHE A 73 12.19 3.01 -4.58
N MET A 74 11.49 3.46 -5.63
CA MET A 74 11.34 4.88 -5.94
C MET A 74 10.60 5.63 -4.84
N ALA A 75 9.50 5.06 -4.33
CA ALA A 75 8.74 5.66 -3.22
C ALA A 75 9.59 5.76 -1.95
N MET A 76 10.28 4.68 -1.58
CA MET A 76 11.10 4.63 -0.36
C MET A 76 12.32 5.54 -0.46
N GLN A 77 12.96 5.63 -1.63
CA GLN A 77 14.04 6.58 -1.88
C GLN A 77 13.55 8.02 -1.68
N ASN A 78 12.43 8.40 -2.31
CA ASN A 78 11.85 9.74 -2.18
C ASN A 78 11.50 10.07 -0.72
N LEU A 79 10.92 9.13 0.03
CA LEU A 79 10.57 9.30 1.44
C LEU A 79 11.82 9.50 2.30
N VAL A 80 12.85 8.67 2.11
CA VAL A 80 14.10 8.81 2.86
C VAL A 80 14.77 10.14 2.56
N ASP A 81 14.78 10.59 1.29
CA ASP A 81 15.38 11.87 0.92
C ASP A 81 14.68 13.07 1.59
N VAL A 82 13.34 13.10 1.60
CA VAL A 82 12.61 14.19 2.29
C VAL A 82 12.76 14.12 3.81
N LEU A 83 12.85 12.92 4.40
CA LEU A 83 13.10 12.77 5.83
C LEU A 83 14.50 13.26 6.22
N LYS A 84 15.52 13.00 5.38
CA LYS A 84 16.86 13.56 5.56
C LYS A 84 16.86 15.08 5.46
N GLN A 85 16.14 15.64 4.48
CA GLN A 85 15.97 17.08 4.35
C GLN A 85 15.29 17.69 5.58
N LYS A 86 14.20 17.05 6.04
CA LYS A 86 13.46 17.46 7.23
C LYS A 86 14.37 17.45 8.46
N TYR A 87 15.11 16.37 8.70
CA TYR A 87 16.06 16.29 9.79
C TYR A 87 17.06 17.45 9.77
N LYS A 88 17.71 17.71 8.62
CA LYS A 88 18.65 18.82 8.46
C LYS A 88 18.02 20.19 8.74
N SER A 89 16.77 20.39 8.34
CA SER A 89 16.03 21.64 8.63
C SER A 89 15.68 21.85 10.11
N GLN A 90 15.72 20.79 10.91
CA GLN A 90 15.43 20.83 12.35
C GLN A 90 16.69 20.98 13.21
N LEU A 91 17.88 20.86 12.63
CA LEU A 91 19.14 21.07 13.34
C LEU A 91 19.34 22.56 13.65
N SER A 92 19.76 22.90 14.88
CA SER A 92 20.04 24.29 15.23
C SER A 92 21.42 24.72 14.69
N PRO A 93 21.61 25.97 14.25
CA PRO A 93 22.90 26.49 13.80
C PRO A 93 24.00 26.48 14.88
N THR A 94 23.62 26.33 16.15
CA THR A 94 24.52 26.29 17.32
C THR A 94 24.84 24.88 17.81
N ASP A 95 24.31 23.84 17.15
CA ASP A 95 24.65 22.45 17.46
C ASP A 95 26.01 22.08 16.84
N ASP A 96 27.08 22.72 17.33
CA ASP A 96 28.48 22.29 17.12
C ASP A 96 28.80 20.98 17.87
N ASN A 97 27.77 20.21 18.26
CA ASN A 97 27.95 18.93 18.92
C ASN A 97 28.25 17.86 17.85
N PRO A 98 29.44 17.22 17.86
CA PRO A 98 29.84 16.19 16.89
C PRO A 98 28.95 14.93 16.90
N GLN A 99 27.95 14.86 17.79
CA GLN A 99 27.01 13.75 17.96
C GLN A 99 25.68 13.92 17.20
N CYS A 100 25.44 15.02 16.49
CA CYS A 100 24.30 15.12 15.57
C CYS A 100 24.56 14.33 14.27
N MET A 101 24.66 13.01 14.39
CA MET A 101 24.74 12.13 13.23
C MET A 101 23.38 12.09 12.54
N GLU A 102 23.39 12.02 11.20
CA GLU A 102 22.17 11.75 10.43
C GLU A 102 21.58 10.40 10.88
N PRO A 103 20.26 10.31 11.13
CA PRO A 103 19.67 9.07 11.60
C PRO A 103 19.82 7.98 10.53
N GLU A 104 19.96 6.75 10.99
CA GLU A 104 19.89 5.59 10.11
C GLU A 104 18.45 5.36 9.66
N PHE A 105 18.26 4.88 8.43
CA PHE A 105 16.94 4.54 7.91
C PHE A 105 16.83 3.03 7.74
N GLN A 106 15.74 2.46 8.24
CA GLN A 106 15.38 1.06 8.04
C GLN A 106 14.03 0.99 7.35
N VAL A 107 14.01 0.40 6.16
CA VAL A 107 12.82 0.23 5.34
C VAL A 107 12.39 -1.23 5.37
N PHE A 108 11.14 -1.45 5.74
CA PHE A 108 10.46 -2.74 5.69
C PHE A 108 9.56 -2.79 4.46
N PHE A 109 9.78 -3.78 3.61
CA PHE A 109 8.95 -4.06 2.44
C PHE A 109 7.94 -5.13 2.84
N ASN A 110 6.69 -4.74 3.07
CA ASN A 110 5.61 -5.64 3.40
C ASN A 110 4.77 -5.98 2.17
N ASP A 111 4.45 -7.26 2.00
CA ASP A 111 3.41 -7.74 1.11
C ASP A 111 2.87 -9.09 1.62
N CYS A 112 1.85 -9.63 0.94
CA CYS A 112 1.35 -10.97 1.20
C CYS A 112 2.48 -12.00 1.14
N ALA A 113 2.39 -13.06 1.94
CA ALA A 113 3.41 -14.12 1.97
C ALA A 113 3.60 -14.84 0.61
N SER A 114 2.61 -14.73 -0.28
CA SER A 114 2.61 -15.23 -1.65
C SER A 114 3.33 -14.31 -2.65
N ASN A 115 3.71 -13.10 -2.25
CA ASN A 115 4.45 -12.18 -3.10
C ASN A 115 5.83 -12.73 -3.46
N ASP A 116 6.31 -12.36 -4.63
CA ASP A 116 7.63 -12.75 -5.11
C ASP A 116 8.72 -11.85 -4.51
N PHE A 117 9.01 -12.09 -3.23
CA PHE A 117 10.09 -11.43 -2.51
C PHE A 117 11.47 -11.72 -3.11
N ASN A 118 11.65 -12.82 -3.84
CA ASN A 118 12.91 -13.09 -4.52
C ASN A 118 13.18 -12.02 -5.58
N THR A 119 12.21 -11.76 -6.46
CA THR A 119 12.31 -10.68 -7.47
C THR A 119 12.52 -9.32 -6.81
N LEU A 120 11.80 -9.03 -5.72
CA LEU A 120 11.99 -7.80 -4.94
C LEU A 120 13.45 -7.66 -4.46
N PHE A 121 13.99 -8.70 -3.81
CA PHE A 121 15.34 -8.64 -3.24
C PHE A 121 16.43 -8.61 -4.31
N THR A 122 16.26 -9.31 -5.44
CA THR A 122 17.22 -9.28 -6.54
C THR A 122 17.21 -7.96 -7.30
N SER A 123 16.10 -7.21 -7.28
CA SER A 123 15.97 -5.91 -7.94
C SER A 123 16.23 -4.71 -7.03
N LEU A 124 16.48 -4.95 -5.74
CA LEU A 124 16.76 -3.92 -4.76
C LEU A 124 18.02 -3.12 -5.16
N PRO A 125 17.98 -1.77 -5.15
CA PRO A 125 19.16 -0.98 -5.51
C PRO A 125 20.36 -1.29 -4.62
N HIS A 126 21.55 -1.42 -5.24
CA HIS A 126 22.81 -1.61 -4.53
C HIS A 126 23.13 -0.39 -3.68
N GLU A 127 23.14 0.79 -4.30
CA GLU A 127 23.31 2.08 -3.63
C GLU A 127 21.96 2.58 -3.15
N LYS A 128 21.70 2.44 -1.85
CA LYS A 128 20.50 2.96 -1.19
C LYS A 128 20.86 3.54 0.18
N PRO A 129 20.25 4.65 0.60
CA PRO A 129 20.55 5.29 1.87
C PRO A 129 19.79 4.69 3.06
N TYR A 130 19.44 3.40 3.00
CA TYR A 130 18.66 2.70 4.02
C TYR A 130 18.95 1.20 4.07
N PHE A 131 18.79 0.60 5.24
CA PHE A 131 18.75 -0.84 5.43
C PHE A 131 17.38 -1.39 5.02
N ALA A 132 17.34 -2.60 4.47
CA ALA A 132 16.13 -3.19 3.93
C ALA A 132 15.82 -4.54 4.58
N ALA A 133 14.54 -4.80 4.83
CA ALA A 133 14.02 -6.11 5.23
C ALA A 133 12.67 -6.37 4.57
N GLY A 134 12.35 -7.63 4.26
CA GLY A 134 11.01 -8.04 3.84
C GLY A 134 10.16 -8.52 5.01
N VAL A 135 8.86 -8.23 4.98
CA VAL A 135 7.90 -8.62 6.03
C VAL A 135 6.69 -9.29 5.37
N PRO A 136 6.63 -10.64 5.30
CA PRO A 136 5.50 -11.34 4.71
C PRO A 136 4.29 -11.31 5.65
N GLY A 137 3.12 -10.92 5.12
CA GLY A 137 1.85 -10.95 5.86
C GLY A 137 0.85 -9.92 5.35
N SER A 138 -0.43 -10.11 5.69
CA SER A 138 -1.48 -9.16 5.34
C SER A 138 -1.36 -7.88 6.19
N PHE A 139 -1.34 -6.72 5.53
CA PHE A 139 -1.35 -5.43 6.22
C PHE A 139 -2.68 -5.11 6.93
N HIS A 140 -3.76 -5.88 6.73
CA HIS A 140 -4.98 -5.72 7.53
C HIS A 140 -4.80 -6.19 8.98
N GLY A 141 -3.71 -6.91 9.28
CA GLY A 141 -3.34 -7.31 10.63
C GLY A 141 -2.12 -6.56 11.16
N GLN A 142 -1.77 -6.85 12.41
CA GLN A 142 -0.52 -6.41 13.01
C GLN A 142 0.65 -7.26 12.47
N LEU A 143 1.69 -6.59 12.01
CA LEU A 143 2.92 -7.13 11.40
C LEU A 143 4.16 -6.77 12.22
N PHE A 144 4.11 -5.67 12.98
CA PHE A 144 5.25 -5.15 13.72
C PHE A 144 4.99 -5.11 15.23
N PRO A 145 6.03 -5.16 16.08
CA PRO A 145 5.90 -4.89 17.50
C PRO A 145 5.29 -3.51 17.78
N GLU A 146 4.69 -3.34 18.95
CA GLU A 146 4.11 -2.06 19.35
C GLU A 146 5.15 -0.94 19.36
N SER A 147 4.77 0.25 18.92
CA SER A 147 5.63 1.45 18.91
C SER A 147 7.02 1.22 18.28
N SER A 148 7.08 0.49 17.17
CA SER A 148 8.33 0.18 16.47
C SER A 148 8.48 0.92 15.13
N LEU A 149 7.38 1.33 14.51
CA LEU A 149 7.37 2.06 13.24
C LEU A 149 7.27 3.57 13.46
N HIS A 150 7.92 4.34 12.59
CA HIS A 150 7.83 5.80 12.58
C HIS A 150 6.95 6.29 11.43
N LEU A 151 7.01 5.62 10.28
CA LEU A 151 6.19 5.95 9.11
C LEU A 151 5.67 4.67 8.45
N ALA A 152 4.37 4.59 8.23
CA ALA A 152 3.76 3.58 7.38
C ALA A 152 3.31 4.23 6.06
N TYR A 153 3.71 3.65 4.94
CA TYR A 153 3.36 4.09 3.60
C TYR A 153 2.58 2.98 2.92
N SER A 154 1.52 3.32 2.19
CA SER A 154 0.82 2.37 1.32
C SER A 154 0.39 3.07 0.04
N SER A 155 0.73 2.47 -1.10
CA SER A 155 0.38 3.02 -2.41
C SER A 155 -0.26 1.97 -3.30
N ILE A 156 -1.51 2.23 -3.71
CA ILE A 156 -2.30 1.37 -4.59
C ILE A 156 -2.38 -0.07 -4.05
N ALA A 157 -2.54 -0.21 -2.73
CA ALA A 157 -2.67 -1.51 -2.06
C ALA A 157 -3.97 -1.62 -1.23
N LEU A 158 -4.30 -0.61 -0.41
CA LEU A 158 -5.46 -0.65 0.51
C LEU A 158 -6.85 -0.82 -0.14
N HIS A 159 -6.95 -0.67 -1.46
CA HIS A 159 -8.20 -0.93 -2.18
C HIS A 159 -8.47 -2.43 -2.43
N TRP A 160 -7.46 -3.28 -2.22
CA TRP A 160 -7.64 -4.73 -2.18
C TRP A 160 -8.28 -5.13 -0.86
N LEU A 161 -9.41 -5.82 -0.95
CA LEU A 161 -10.12 -6.35 0.22
C LEU A 161 -9.40 -7.58 0.78
N SER A 162 -9.60 -7.83 2.07
CA SER A 162 -9.04 -9.00 2.73
C SER A 162 -9.71 -10.31 2.31
N GLU A 163 -11.00 -10.24 1.95
CA GLU A 163 -11.80 -11.34 1.40
C GLU A 163 -12.90 -10.80 0.48
N VAL A 164 -13.50 -11.67 -0.33
CA VAL A 164 -14.71 -11.34 -1.10
C VAL A 164 -15.91 -11.37 -0.13
N PRO A 165 -16.76 -10.33 -0.08
CA PRO A 165 -17.94 -10.35 0.78
C PRO A 165 -18.83 -11.56 0.46
N LYS A 166 -19.16 -12.34 1.49
CA LYS A 166 -19.78 -13.67 1.36
C LYS A 166 -21.15 -13.61 0.68
N GLU A 167 -21.90 -12.56 0.94
CA GLU A 167 -23.20 -12.24 0.36
C GLU A 167 -23.16 -12.02 -1.15
N LEU A 168 -21.99 -11.74 -1.75
CA LEU A 168 -21.85 -11.60 -3.20
C LEU A 168 -21.91 -12.94 -3.93
N ALA A 169 -21.57 -14.03 -3.23
CA ALA A 169 -21.53 -15.39 -3.77
C ALA A 169 -22.79 -16.20 -3.47
N ASP A 170 -23.66 -15.72 -2.58
CA ASP A 170 -24.88 -16.42 -2.15
C ASP A 170 -26.06 -16.12 -3.09
N PRO A 171 -26.59 -17.11 -3.85
CA PRO A 171 -27.72 -16.89 -4.76
C PRO A 171 -29.03 -16.47 -4.09
N SER A 172 -29.16 -16.65 -2.77
CA SER A 172 -30.32 -16.21 -2.00
C SER A 172 -30.21 -14.77 -1.51
N SER A 173 -29.01 -14.18 -1.57
CA SER A 173 -28.74 -12.81 -1.15
C SER A 173 -29.22 -11.78 -2.17
N LYS A 174 -29.71 -10.64 -1.68
CA LYS A 174 -29.97 -9.47 -2.53
C LYS A 174 -28.70 -8.87 -3.13
N ALA A 175 -27.55 -9.13 -2.51
CA ALA A 175 -26.24 -8.71 -2.97
C ALA A 175 -25.57 -9.74 -3.91
N TRP A 176 -26.28 -10.81 -4.33
CA TRP A 176 -25.72 -11.80 -5.25
C TRP A 176 -25.24 -11.15 -6.54
N ASN A 177 -23.92 -11.14 -6.79
CA ASN A 177 -23.34 -10.40 -7.91
C ASN A 177 -23.32 -11.20 -9.22
N ARG A 178 -24.45 -11.81 -9.57
CA ARG A 178 -24.55 -12.70 -10.73
C ARG A 178 -24.18 -11.98 -12.04
N GLY A 179 -23.30 -12.61 -12.82
CA GLY A 179 -22.97 -12.17 -14.17
C GLY A 179 -22.10 -10.91 -14.24
N ARG A 180 -21.49 -10.51 -13.12
CA ARG A 180 -20.59 -9.37 -13.03
C ARG A 180 -19.30 -9.77 -12.30
N VAL A 181 -18.22 -9.07 -12.61
CA VAL A 181 -16.92 -9.22 -11.93
C VAL A 181 -16.81 -8.28 -10.72
N HIS A 182 -17.48 -7.13 -10.78
CA HIS A 182 -17.39 -6.08 -9.76
C HIS A 182 -18.71 -5.30 -9.65
N TYR A 183 -18.71 -4.15 -8.96
CA TYR A 183 -19.93 -3.40 -8.63
C TYR A 183 -20.29 -2.27 -9.62
N THR A 184 -19.59 -2.15 -10.74
CA THR A 184 -19.70 -1.01 -11.69
C THR A 184 -21.13 -0.74 -12.18
N SER A 185 -21.84 -1.81 -12.54
CA SER A 185 -23.22 -1.83 -13.05
C SER A 185 -24.14 -2.63 -12.12
N ALA A 186 -23.77 -2.71 -10.85
CA ALA A 186 -24.45 -3.55 -9.87
C ALA A 186 -25.54 -2.78 -9.09
N PRO A 187 -26.54 -3.49 -8.55
CA PRO A 187 -27.50 -2.92 -7.60
C PRO A 187 -26.79 -2.35 -6.36
N SER A 188 -27.49 -1.46 -5.65
CA SER A 188 -27.00 -0.86 -4.40
C SER A 188 -26.52 -1.89 -3.39
N GLU A 189 -27.19 -3.03 -3.27
CA GLU A 189 -26.89 -4.08 -2.31
C GLU A 189 -25.49 -4.69 -2.52
N VAL A 190 -25.05 -4.79 -3.78
CA VAL A 190 -23.68 -5.22 -4.12
C VAL A 190 -22.69 -4.14 -3.70
N VAL A 191 -22.99 -2.87 -3.99
CA VAL A 191 -22.12 -1.74 -3.62
C VAL A 191 -21.98 -1.63 -2.10
N GLU A 192 -23.08 -1.81 -1.35
CA GLU A 192 -23.05 -1.81 0.12
C GLU A 192 -22.24 -2.96 0.69
N ALA A 193 -22.32 -4.17 0.11
CA ALA A 193 -21.50 -5.31 0.52
C ALA A 193 -20.00 -5.02 0.37
N TYR A 194 -19.57 -4.50 -0.79
CA TYR A 194 -18.17 -4.06 -0.99
C TYR A 194 -17.77 -2.94 -0.02
N ARG A 195 -18.66 -1.96 0.22
CA ARG A 195 -18.40 -0.87 1.15
C ARG A 195 -18.24 -1.35 2.59
N ALA A 196 -19.09 -2.28 3.03
CA ALA A 196 -19.03 -2.85 4.37
C ALA A 196 -17.70 -3.56 4.59
N GLN A 197 -17.28 -4.42 3.64
CA GLN A 197 -16.00 -5.11 3.71
C GLN A 197 -14.82 -4.13 3.71
N PHE A 198 -14.82 -3.12 2.82
CA PHE A 198 -13.78 -2.09 2.82
C PHE A 198 -13.71 -1.32 4.13
N THR A 199 -14.86 -1.01 4.74
CA THR A 199 -14.93 -0.28 6.01
C THR A 199 -14.33 -1.10 7.15
N GLU A 200 -14.63 -2.39 7.21
CA GLU A 200 -14.01 -3.31 8.16
C GLU A 200 -12.50 -3.42 7.94
N ASP A 201 -12.08 -3.64 6.69
CA ASP A 201 -10.68 -3.82 6.30
C ASP A 201 -9.82 -2.60 6.58
N LEU A 202 -10.36 -1.40 6.31
CA LEU A 202 -9.71 -0.13 6.63
C LEU A 202 -9.62 0.09 8.14
N GLY A 203 -10.69 -0.22 8.88
CA GLY A 203 -10.69 -0.17 10.35
C GLY A 203 -9.59 -1.05 10.94
N ARG A 204 -9.51 -2.31 10.49
CA ARG A 204 -8.47 -3.26 10.92
C ARG A 204 -7.06 -2.79 10.56
N PHE A 205 -6.87 -2.26 9.36
CA PHE A 205 -5.60 -1.66 8.97
C PHE A 205 -5.20 -0.52 9.92
N LEU A 206 -6.11 0.43 10.16
CA LEU A 206 -5.83 1.59 11.03
C LEU A 206 -5.58 1.17 12.48
N ASP A 207 -6.34 0.23 13.03
CA ASP A 207 -6.16 -0.31 14.38
C ASP A 207 -4.79 -0.98 14.54
N ALA A 208 -4.35 -1.73 13.53
CA ALA A 208 -3.02 -2.34 13.53
C ALA A 208 -1.91 -1.29 13.46
N ARG A 209 -2.04 -0.30 12.55
CA ARG A 209 -1.05 0.79 12.43
C ARG A 209 -0.97 1.64 13.69
N ALA A 210 -2.10 1.87 14.38
CA ALA A 210 -2.14 2.63 15.63
C ALA A 210 -1.33 1.97 16.76
N LYS A 211 -1.25 0.63 16.80
CA LYS A 211 -0.42 -0.11 17.76
C LYS A 211 1.06 -0.07 17.39
N GLU A 212 1.36 -0.19 16.11
CA GLU A 212 2.73 -0.32 15.60
C GLU A 212 3.49 1.00 15.53
N LEU A 213 2.78 2.11 15.28
CA LEU A 213 3.39 3.42 15.17
C LEU A 213 3.75 3.97 16.55
N VAL A 214 4.92 4.60 16.63
CA VAL A 214 5.30 5.44 17.77
C VAL A 214 4.40 6.67 17.88
N SER A 215 4.34 7.27 19.07
CA SER A 215 3.68 8.57 19.24
C SER A 215 4.34 9.63 18.35
N GLY A 216 3.54 10.33 17.54
CA GLY A 216 4.02 11.27 16.53
C GLY A 216 4.39 10.63 15.19
N GLY A 217 4.21 9.31 15.03
CA GLY A 217 4.35 8.62 13.76
C GLY A 217 3.31 9.03 12.71
N MET A 218 3.54 8.66 11.46
CA MET A 218 2.71 9.06 10.32
C MET A 218 2.27 7.88 9.48
N VAL A 219 1.02 7.93 8.98
CA VAL A 219 0.53 7.04 7.91
C VAL A 219 0.34 7.87 6.64
N VAL A 220 0.90 7.41 5.53
CA VAL A 220 0.71 7.97 4.20
C VAL A 220 -0.02 6.95 3.33
N VAL A 221 -1.16 7.33 2.77
CA VAL A 221 -1.98 6.47 1.91
C VAL A 221 -2.19 7.12 0.55
N ILE A 222 -1.90 6.36 -0.50
CA ILE A 222 -2.28 6.67 -1.88
C ILE A 222 -3.16 5.50 -2.34
N MET A 223 -4.40 5.77 -2.73
CA MET A 223 -5.29 4.71 -3.23
C MET A 223 -6.23 5.24 -4.30
N PRO A 224 -6.71 4.37 -5.21
CA PRO A 224 -7.81 4.73 -6.11
C PRO A 224 -9.04 5.16 -5.30
N GLY A 225 -9.67 6.23 -5.74
CA GLY A 225 -10.91 6.75 -5.15
C GLY A 225 -11.96 7.00 -6.21
N ILE A 226 -13.17 7.33 -5.76
CA ILE A 226 -14.30 7.68 -6.62
C ILE A 226 -14.50 9.19 -6.49
N PRO A 227 -14.27 9.98 -7.56
CA PRO A 227 -14.54 11.41 -7.52
C PRO A 227 -16.00 11.69 -7.18
N GLU A 228 -16.25 12.78 -6.45
CA GLU A 228 -17.61 13.19 -6.08
C GLU A 228 -18.50 13.37 -7.34
N GLY A 229 -19.70 12.79 -7.29
CA GLY A 229 -20.65 12.83 -8.40
C GLY A 229 -20.28 11.95 -9.61
N MET A 230 -19.14 11.25 -9.59
CA MET A 230 -18.77 10.35 -10.69
C MET A 230 -19.52 9.01 -10.56
N PRO A 231 -20.32 8.60 -11.57
CA PRO A 231 -20.98 7.31 -11.52
C PRO A 231 -19.97 6.17 -11.74
N HIS A 232 -20.22 5.01 -11.12
CA HIS A 232 -19.28 3.88 -11.11
C HIS A 232 -18.88 3.40 -12.53
N HIS A 233 -19.81 3.39 -13.48
CA HIS A 233 -19.56 2.99 -14.88
C HIS A 233 -18.63 3.93 -15.67
N ARG A 234 -18.28 5.09 -15.10
CA ARG A 234 -17.29 6.01 -15.69
C ARG A 234 -15.91 5.92 -15.04
N LEU A 235 -15.75 5.07 -14.03
CA LEU A 235 -14.45 4.83 -13.40
C LEU A 235 -13.59 3.95 -14.31
N PRO A 236 -12.31 4.29 -14.56
CA PRO A 236 -11.41 3.45 -15.36
C PRO A 236 -11.33 1.99 -14.87
N ALA A 237 -11.25 1.78 -13.54
CA ALA A 237 -11.30 0.45 -12.95
C ALA A 237 -12.64 -0.26 -13.17
N GLY A 238 -13.74 0.50 -13.17
CA GLY A 238 -15.07 -0.03 -13.45
C GLY A 238 -15.20 -0.51 -14.90
N ILE A 239 -14.73 0.29 -15.85
CA ILE A 239 -14.69 -0.06 -17.28
C ILE A 239 -13.85 -1.32 -17.51
N MET A 240 -12.69 -1.41 -16.85
CA MET A 240 -11.85 -2.61 -16.93
C MET A 240 -12.58 -3.85 -16.43
N ALA A 241 -13.31 -3.76 -15.31
CA ALA A 241 -14.10 -4.87 -14.76
C ALA A 241 -15.24 -5.29 -15.70
N ASP A 242 -15.91 -4.34 -16.36
CA ASP A 242 -16.99 -4.64 -17.32
C ASP A 242 -16.45 -5.32 -18.59
N LEU A 243 -15.27 -4.90 -19.07
CA LEU A 243 -14.59 -5.55 -20.19
C LEU A 243 -14.16 -6.99 -19.83
N MET A 244 -13.58 -7.19 -18.63
CA MET A 244 -13.26 -8.54 -18.15
C MET A 244 -14.50 -9.42 -18.03
N ALA A 245 -15.59 -8.89 -17.47
CA ALA A 245 -16.86 -9.62 -17.39
C ALA A 245 -17.37 -10.04 -18.77
N SER A 246 -17.26 -9.15 -19.76
CA SER A 246 -17.65 -9.43 -21.15
C SER A 246 -16.79 -10.56 -21.75
N SER A 247 -15.47 -10.49 -21.58
CA SER A 247 -14.57 -11.55 -22.05
C SER A 247 -14.87 -12.90 -21.40
N PHE A 248 -15.14 -12.94 -20.10
CA PHE A 248 -15.51 -14.19 -19.43
C PHE A 248 -16.85 -14.74 -19.91
N LEU A 249 -17.84 -13.86 -20.15
CA LEU A 249 -19.13 -14.28 -20.69
C LEU A 249 -19.01 -14.86 -22.10
N ASP A 250 -18.10 -14.34 -22.92
CA ASP A 250 -17.88 -14.88 -24.26
C ASP A 250 -17.20 -16.26 -24.21
N MET A 251 -16.25 -16.47 -23.29
CA MET A 251 -15.61 -17.78 -23.09
C MET A 251 -16.55 -18.89 -22.60
N VAL A 252 -17.70 -18.55 -21.99
CA VAL A 252 -18.69 -19.53 -21.48
C VAL A 252 -19.76 -19.84 -22.53
N LYS A 253 -19.85 -19.06 -23.61
CA LYS A 253 -20.80 -19.30 -24.71
C LYS A 253 -20.27 -20.30 -25.75
N ASP A 254 -18.96 -20.57 -25.74
CA ASP A 254 -18.29 -21.60 -26.55
C ASP A 254 -18.27 -22.96 -25.82
#